data_AF-A0A1H4GAV9-F1
#
_entry.id   AF-A0A1H4GAV9-F1
#
_cell.length_a   1.000
_cell.length_b   1.000
_cell.length_c   1.000
_cell.angle_alpha   90.00
_cell.angle_beta   90.00
_cell.angle_gamma   90.00
#
_symmetry.space_group_name_H-M   'P 1'
#
loop_
_entity.id
_entity.type
_entity.pdbx_description
1 polymer ?
#
loop_
_entity_poly.entity_id
_entity_poly.type
_entity_poly.pdbx_seq_one_letter_code
_entity_poly.pdbx_strand_id
1 'polypeptide(L)' 'MHTNWDIKAISYALGFSEQASFTAFFQRLEKISPSFFRDQTKPMVNS' A
#
# COMPACT_ATOMS: atom_id res chain seq x y z
N MET A 1 -0.73 -16.11 0.24
CA MET A 1 0.20 -15.63 -0.80
C MET A 1 0.15 -14.10 -0.81
N HIS A 2 0.97 -13.43 -0.01
CA HIS A 2 1.16 -11.99 -0.17
C HIS A 2 2.08 -11.81 -1.37
N THR A 3 1.60 -11.18 -2.44
CA THR A 3 2.49 -10.70 -3.49
C THR A 3 3.50 -9.79 -2.82
N ASN A 4 4.79 -10.13 -2.90
CA ASN A 4 5.91 -9.38 -2.31
C ASN A 4 6.14 -8.02 -3.01
N TRP A 5 5.10 -7.48 -3.66
CA TRP A 5 5.15 -6.25 -4.40
C TRP A 5 5.37 -5.10 -3.43
N ASP A 6 6.41 -4.32 -3.70
CA ASP A 6 6.66 -3.09 -2.99
C ASP A 6 5.52 -2.09 -3.28
N ILE A 7 5.24 -1.19 -2.34
CA ILE A 7 4.24 -0.14 -2.55
C ILE A 7 4.56 0.68 -3.82
N LYS A 8 5.85 0.82 -4.16
CA LYS A 8 6.31 1.42 -5.41
C LYS A 8 5.89 0.63 -6.66
N ALA A 9 5.97 -0.69 -6.63
CA ALA A 9 5.55 -1.53 -7.75
C ALA A 9 4.02 -1.45 -7.96
N ILE A 10 3.26 -1.41 -6.85
CA ILE A 10 1.81 -1.23 -6.88
C ILE A 10 1.46 0.15 -7.47
N SER A 11 2.16 1.22 -7.07
CA SER A 11 1.91 2.55 -7.61
C SER A 11 2.11 2.59 -9.13
N TYR A 12 3.19 1.98 -9.64
CA TYR A 12 3.43 1.95 -11.09
C TYR A 12 2.40 1.09 -11.85
N ALA A 13 2.03 -0.07 -11.30
CA ALA A 13 1.01 -0.94 -11.91
C ALA A 13 -0.36 -0.26 -12.03
N LEU A 14 -0.66 0.69 -11.14
CA LEU A 14 -1.88 1.51 -11.15
C LEU A 14 -1.77 2.76 -12.03
N GLY A 15 -0.63 2.99 -12.68
CA GLY A 15 -0.41 4.13 -13.58
C GLY A 15 0.12 5.40 -12.92
N PHE A 16 0.58 5.33 -11.66
CA PHE A 16 1.25 6.48 -11.03
C PHE A 16 2.73 6.51 -11.43
N SER A 17 3.21 7.69 -11.81
CA SER A 17 4.64 7.93 -12.09
C SER A 17 5.49 7.96 -10.83
N GLU A 18 4.89 8.27 -9.68
CA GLU A 18 5.56 8.40 -8.40
C GLU A 18 4.76 7.76 -7.26
N GLN A 19 5.47 7.08 -6.37
CA GLN A 19 4.90 6.45 -5.17
C GLN A 19 4.25 7.49 -4.23
N ALA A 20 4.79 8.71 -4.18
CA ALA A 20 4.26 9.79 -3.34
C ALA A 20 2.85 10.22 -3.79
N SER A 21 2.62 10.34 -5.10
CA SER A 21 1.29 10.65 -5.67
C SER A 21 0.28 9.56 -5.36
N PHE A 22 0.68 8.29 -5.50
CA PHE A 22 -0.14 7.15 -5.08
C PHE A 22 -0.46 7.20 -3.58
N THR A 23 0.54 7.49 -2.74
CA THR A 23 0.38 7.53 -1.28
C THR A 23 -0.61 8.63 -0.87
N ALA A 24 -0.48 9.83 -1.42
CA ALA A 24 -1.39 10.93 -1.15
C ALA A 24 -2.82 10.63 -1.65
N PHE A 25 -2.95 10.00 -2.84
CA PHE A 25 -4.24 9.56 -3.37
C PHE A 25 -4.90 8.50 -2.46
N PHE A 26 -4.14 7.47 -2.09
CA PHE A 26 -4.61 6.40 -1.22
C PHE A 26 -5.02 6.92 0.15
N GLN A 27 -4.21 7.78 0.77
CA GLN A 27 -4.54 8.41 2.06
C GLN A 27 -5.80 9.27 1.99
N ARG A 28 -6.05 9.97 0.87
CA ARG A 28 -7.28 10.76 0.71
C ARG A 28 -8.53 9.88 0.62
N LEU A 29 -8.43 8.72 -0.03
CA LEU A 29 -9.54 7.78 -0.19
C LEU A 29 -9.80 6.98 1.09
N GLU A 30 -8.78 6.29 1.59
CA GLU A 30 -8.90 5.33 2.69
C GLU A 30 -8.69 5.96 4.07
N LYS A 31 -8.25 7.24 4.13
CA LYS A 31 -7.87 7.97 5.36
C LYS A 31 -6.72 7.34 6.15
N ILE A 32 -6.03 6.35 5.57
CA ILE A 32 -4.89 5.64 6.16
C ILE A 32 -3.78 5.48 5.13
N SER A 33 -2.55 5.32 5.60
CA SER A 33 -1.40 5.11 4.73
C SER A 33 -1.41 3.69 4.12
N PRO A 34 -0.97 3.51 2.87
CA PRO A 34 -0.92 2.19 2.23
C PRO A 34 -0.03 1.19 3.00
N SER A 35 1.05 1.66 3.62
CA SER A 35 1.91 0.84 4.48
C SER A 35 1.18 0.37 5.75
N PHE A 36 0.36 1.23 6.35
CA PHE A 36 -0.45 0.90 7.53
C PHE A 36 -1.54 -0.11 7.16
N PHE A 37 -2.23 0.12 6.03
CA PHE A 37 -3.22 -0.83 5.50
C PHE A 37 -2.58 -2.21 5.26
N ARG A 38 -1.39 -2.26 4.65
CA ARG A 38 -0.66 -3.50 4.43
C ARG A 38 -0.33 -4.24 5.74
N ASP A 39 0.07 -3.50 6.77
CA ASP A 39 0.35 -4.09 8.08
C ASP A 39 -0.91 -4.65 8.75
N GLN A 40 -2.05 -3.95 8.64
CA GLN A 40 -3.34 -4.43 9.15
C GLN A 40 -3.86 -5.68 8.41
N THR A 41 -3.57 -5.81 7.12
CA THR A 41 -3.91 -7.02 6.35
C THR A 41 -2.95 -8.19 6.60
N LYS A 42 -1.86 -7.99 7.36
CA LYS A 42 -1.03 -9.09 7.82
C LYS A 42 -1.82 -9.80 8.93
N PRO A 43 -2.24 -11.06 8.75
CA PRO A 43 -2.92 -11.76 9.83
C PRO A 43 -1.99 -11.74 11.05
N MET A 44 -2.55 -11.38 12.21
CA MET A 44 -1.90 -11.48 13.51
C MET A 44 -1.54 -12.95 13.75
N VAL A 45 -0.41 -13.41 13.20
CA VAL A 45 0.22 -14.64 13.62
C VAL A 45 0.85 -14.34 14.97
N ASN A 46 0.12 -14.72 16.01
CA ASN A 46 0.59 -14.85 17.38
C ASN A 46 2.02 -15.44 17.41
N SER A 47 2.94 -14.68 17.99
CA SER A 47 4.25 -15.18 18.47
C SER A 47 4.38 -14.78 19.93
#